data_AF-A0A3D9CGU8-F1
#
_entry.id   AF-A0A3D9CGU8-F1
#
_cell.length_a   1.000
_cell.length_b   1.000
_cell.length_c   1.000
_cell.angle_alpha   90.00
_cell.angle_beta   90.00
_cell.angle_gamma   90.00
#
_symmetry.space_group_name_H-M   'P 1'
#
loop_
_entity.id
_entity.type
_entity.pdbx_description
1 polymer ?
#
loop_
_entity_poly.entity_id
_entity_poly.type
_entity_poly.pdbx_seq_one_letter_code
_entity_poly.pdbx_strand_id
1 'polypeptide(L)'
;RFASDFRSQNQQTSNLGINTWMAAQYIQDKNDGRNVTLLSATPFTNKPLEYYSILSLIANKRLEESGYFNVNTFFETFMEADNDMEIDAKGDVKFKANVRRFKNNSLFQQLLSEFIDIKGEEDNPELIRPNKINKEYKI
;
A
#
# COMPACT_ATOMS: atom_id res chain seq x y z
N ARG A 1 1.06 19.75 18.59
CA ARG A 1 1.84 18.78 17.77
C ARG A 1 1.29 17.39 18.10
N PHE A 2 0.33 16.90 17.33
CA PHE A 2 -0.25 15.57 17.52
C PHE A 2 0.74 14.54 16.97
N ALA A 3 0.99 13.47 17.72
CA ALA A 3 1.81 12.36 17.26
C ALA A 3 1.00 11.54 16.24
N SER A 4 1.61 11.18 15.10
CA SER A 4 0.95 10.37 14.07
C SER A 4 0.63 8.97 14.62
N ASP A 5 -0.64 8.56 14.58
CA ASP A 5 -1.13 7.26 15.08
C ASP A 5 -0.46 6.06 14.37
N PHE A 6 0.19 6.31 13.24
CA PHE A 6 0.88 5.32 12.41
C PHE A 6 2.32 5.02 12.86
N ARG A 7 2.84 5.65 13.92
CA ARG A 7 4.21 5.33 14.44
C ARG A 7 4.38 3.89 14.88
N SER A 8 3.30 3.22 15.30
CA SER A 8 3.30 1.80 15.67
C SER A 8 3.36 0.86 14.46
N GLN A 9 3.13 1.37 13.24
CA GLN A 9 3.21 0.63 11.99
C GLN A 9 4.64 0.56 11.41
N ASN A 10 5.65 0.95 12.20
CA ASN A 10 7.06 0.90 11.82
C ASN A 10 7.51 -0.57 11.63
N GLN A 11 7.38 -1.08 10.40
CA GLN A 11 7.94 -2.37 10.02
C GLN A 11 9.46 -2.25 9.89
N GLN A 12 10.18 -3.31 10.25
CA GLN A 12 11.61 -3.40 9.95
C GLN A 12 11.82 -3.29 8.45
N THR A 13 12.62 -2.29 8.05
CA THR A 13 13.03 -2.11 6.68
C THR A 13 13.95 -3.26 6.27
N SER A 14 13.66 -3.92 5.14
CA SER A 14 14.53 -4.97 4.62
C SER A 14 15.68 -4.35 3.82
N ASN A 15 16.88 -4.93 3.91
CA ASN A 15 18.03 -4.50 3.09
C ASN A 15 17.70 -4.54 1.60
N LEU A 16 16.93 -5.55 1.17
CA LEU A 16 16.44 -5.65 -0.20
C LEU A 16 15.56 -4.44 -0.55
N GLY A 17 14.60 -4.08 0.31
CA GLY A 17 13.71 -2.94 0.08
C GLY A 17 14.47 -1.62 -0.06
N ILE A 18 15.45 -1.38 0.81
CA ILE A 18 16.29 -0.17 0.75
C ILE A 18 17.10 -0.13 -0.54
N ASN A 19 17.75 -1.24 -0.91
CA ASN A 19 18.54 -1.32 -2.15
C ASN A 19 17.67 -1.13 -3.40
N THR A 20 16.51 -1.77 -3.45
CA THR A 20 15.54 -1.62 -4.54
C THR A 20 15.06 -0.18 -4.65
N TRP A 21 14.76 0.47 -3.52
CA TRP A 21 14.35 1.87 -3.51
C TRP A 21 15.47 2.78 -4.03
N MET A 22 16.71 2.61 -3.56
CA MET A 22 17.85 3.41 -4.04
C MET A 22 18.08 3.23 -5.55
N ALA A 23 18.00 1.99 -6.05
CA ALA A 23 18.12 1.72 -7.48
C ALA A 23 16.99 2.36 -8.29
N ALA A 24 15.75 2.28 -7.80
CA ALA A 24 14.59 2.92 -8.42
C ALA A 24 14.72 4.45 -8.46
N GLN A 25 15.24 5.07 -7.39
CA GLN A 25 15.50 6.52 -7.37
C GLN A 25 16.57 6.91 -8.39
N TYR A 26 17.67 6.16 -8.45
CA TYR A 26 18.73 6.42 -9.42
C TYR A 26 18.22 6.33 -10.87
N ILE A 27 17.42 5.30 -11.18
CA ILE A 27 16.84 5.14 -12.52
C ILE A 27 15.88 6.30 -12.82
N GLN A 28 14.98 6.64 -11.90
CA GLN A 28 14.03 7.73 -12.10
C GLN A 28 14.72 9.09 -12.28
N ASP A 29 15.77 9.40 -11.51
CA ASP A 29 16.58 10.63 -11.67
C ASP A 29 17.12 10.77 -13.10
N LYS A 30 17.62 9.66 -13.68
CA LYS A 30 18.17 9.65 -15.03
C LYS A 30 17.11 9.64 -16.15
N ASN A 31 15.84 9.40 -15.82
CA ASN A 31 14.77 9.20 -16.81
C ASN A 31 13.55 10.11 -16.57
N ASP A 32 13.73 11.23 -15.86
CA ASP A 32 12.68 12.20 -15.54
C ASP A 32 11.46 11.56 -14.84
N GLY A 33 11.74 10.75 -13.81
CA GLY A 33 10.72 10.07 -13.02
C GLY A 33 10.16 8.78 -13.65
N ARG A 34 10.80 8.21 -14.68
CA ARG A 34 10.30 7.03 -15.44
C ARG A 34 11.25 5.83 -15.37
N ASN A 35 10.90 4.76 -16.11
CA ASN A 35 11.68 3.53 -16.32
C ASN A 35 11.80 2.58 -15.12
N VAL A 36 10.86 2.66 -14.18
CA VAL A 36 10.67 1.63 -13.14
C VAL A 36 9.27 1.03 -13.32
N THR A 37 9.20 -0.28 -13.56
CA THR A 37 7.94 -1.02 -13.73
C THR A 37 7.93 -2.22 -12.82
N LEU A 38 6.80 -2.43 -12.14
CA LEU A 38 6.59 -3.54 -11.23
C LEU A 38 5.49 -4.45 -11.78
N LEU A 39 5.64 -5.76 -11.54
CA LEU A 39 4.64 -6.75 -11.88
C LEU A 39 4.24 -7.47 -10.58
N SER A 40 2.94 -7.52 -10.30
CA SER A 40 2.42 -8.24 -9.14
C SER A 40 1.09 -8.91 -9.48
N ALA A 41 0.90 -10.13 -8.98
CA ALA A 41 -0.37 -10.86 -9.11
C ALA A 41 -1.46 -10.32 -8.17
N THR A 42 -1.05 -9.73 -7.05
CA THR A 42 -1.93 -9.04 -6.11
C THR A 42 -1.29 -7.70 -5.81
N PRO A 43 -1.84 -6.58 -6.28
CA PRO A 43 -1.14 -5.31 -6.10
C PRO A 43 -1.02 -4.96 -4.60
N PHE A 44 -1.94 -5.42 -3.74
CA PHE A 44 -1.95 -5.08 -2.30
C PHE A 44 -2.52 -6.20 -1.40
N THR A 45 -2.03 -6.30 -0.16
CA THR A 45 -2.55 -7.23 0.87
C THR A 45 -3.39 -6.55 1.97
N ASN A 46 -3.97 -5.38 1.67
CA ASN A 46 -4.71 -4.49 2.60
C ASN A 46 -3.85 -3.72 3.61
N LYS A 47 -2.52 -3.76 3.52
CA LYS A 47 -1.65 -2.96 4.39
C LYS A 47 -1.32 -1.61 3.72
N PRO A 48 -1.69 -0.48 4.32
CA PRO A 48 -1.44 0.85 3.75
C PRO A 48 0.02 1.14 3.40
N LEU A 49 0.95 0.61 4.19
CA LEU A 49 2.38 0.78 3.96
C LEU A 49 2.85 0.15 2.64
N GLU A 50 2.16 -0.88 2.15
CA GLU A 50 2.48 -1.49 0.86
C GLU A 50 2.15 -0.54 -0.30
N TYR A 51 1.04 0.18 -0.22
CA TYR A 51 0.68 1.19 -1.22
C TYR A 51 1.72 2.29 -1.30
N TYR A 52 2.11 2.84 -0.15
CA TYR A 52 3.17 3.85 -0.09
C TYR A 52 4.50 3.30 -0.62
N SER A 53 4.87 2.09 -0.23
CA SER A 53 6.11 1.45 -0.67
C SER A 53 6.14 1.30 -2.20
N ILE A 54 5.07 0.80 -2.81
CA ILE A 54 4.97 0.66 -4.28
C ILE A 54 5.04 2.02 -4.96
N LEU A 55 4.24 3.00 -4.52
CA LEU A 55 4.25 4.34 -5.10
C LEU A 55 5.61 5.04 -4.96
N SER A 56 6.33 4.82 -3.85
CA SER A 56 7.69 5.37 -3.66
C SER A 56 8.70 4.81 -4.67
N LEU A 57 8.44 3.63 -5.24
CA LEU A 57 9.28 3.02 -6.26
C LEU A 57 8.97 3.52 -7.66
N ILE A 58 7.71 3.81 -7.98
CA ILE A 58 7.27 4.09 -9.37
C ILE A 58 6.76 5.51 -9.63
N ALA A 59 6.44 6.26 -8.57
CA ALA A 59 5.72 7.53 -8.65
C ALA A 59 6.34 8.59 -7.72
N ASN A 60 7.65 8.53 -7.47
CA ASN A 60 8.27 9.31 -6.40
C ASN A 60 8.13 10.84 -6.62
N LYS A 61 8.38 11.30 -7.86
CA LYS A 61 8.20 12.70 -8.27
C LYS A 61 6.76 13.18 -8.08
N ARG A 62 5.77 12.33 -8.41
CA ARG A 62 4.35 12.64 -8.24
C ARG A 62 3.98 12.77 -6.76
N LEU A 63 4.50 11.90 -5.89
CA LEU A 63 4.30 12.01 -4.45
C LEU A 63 4.87 13.32 -3.90
N GLU A 64 6.04 13.74 -4.38
CA GLU A 64 6.65 15.02 -4.01
C GLU A 64 5.81 16.22 -4.46
N GLU A 65 5.45 16.28 -5.74
CA GLU A 65 4.62 17.36 -6.31
C GLU A 65 3.24 17.46 -5.65
N SER A 66 2.70 16.35 -5.14
CA SER A 66 1.41 16.31 -4.45
C SER A 66 1.49 16.60 -2.95
N GLY A 67 2.70 16.75 -2.39
CA GLY A 67 2.91 16.93 -0.95
C GLY A 67 2.76 15.65 -0.12
N TYR A 68 2.78 14.47 -0.74
CA TYR A 68 2.62 13.16 -0.09
C TYR A 68 3.93 12.35 0.03
N PHE A 69 5.08 12.98 -0.25
CA PHE A 69 6.39 12.34 -0.12
C PHE A 69 6.75 11.95 1.31
N ASN A 70 6.12 12.55 2.32
CA ASN A 70 6.25 12.06 3.69
C ASN A 70 5.21 10.97 3.96
N VAL A 71 5.68 9.79 4.36
CA VAL A 71 4.82 8.64 4.68
C VAL A 71 3.73 8.96 5.72
N ASN A 72 4.00 9.79 6.73
CA ASN A 72 2.99 10.17 7.72
C ASN A 72 1.92 11.06 7.09
N THR A 73 2.32 12.03 6.26
CA THR A 73 1.39 12.90 5.54
C THR A 73 0.52 12.11 4.56
N PHE A 74 1.11 11.13 3.87
CA PHE A 74 0.36 10.20 3.02
C PHE A 74 -0.70 9.45 3.81
N PHE A 75 -0.34 8.86 4.96
CA PHE A 75 -1.31 8.14 5.78
C PHE A 75 -2.39 9.04 6.37
N GLU A 76 -2.03 10.21 6.89
CA GLU A 76 -3.00 11.17 7.44
C GLU A 76 -4.02 11.64 6.37
N THR A 77 -3.59 11.69 5.10
CA THR A 77 -4.42 12.11 3.97
C THR A 77 -5.34 11.00 3.48
N PHE A 78 -4.82 9.78 3.33
CA PHE A 78 -5.53 8.69 2.65
C PHE A 78 -6.14 7.65 3.58
N MET A 79 -5.66 7.54 4.82
CA MET A 79 -5.99 6.47 5.74
C MET A 79 -6.61 7.00 7.03
N GLU A 80 -7.51 6.21 7.59
CA GLU A 80 -8.04 6.39 8.93
C GLU A 80 -7.58 5.21 9.79
N ALA A 81 -6.83 5.53 10.84
CA ALA A 81 -6.49 4.57 11.88
C ALA A 81 -7.68 4.47 12.85
N ASP A 82 -8.05 3.25 13.21
CA ASP A 82 -8.91 2.98 14.34
C ASP A 82 -8.11 2.14 15.35
N ASN A 83 -8.35 2.37 16.63
CA ASN A 83 -7.66 1.64 17.69
C ASN A 83 -8.48 0.41 18.04
N ASP A 84 -8.10 -0.73 17.47
CA ASP A 84 -8.68 -2.00 17.86
C ASP A 84 -8.07 -2.48 19.17
N MET A 85 -8.92 -2.96 20.06
CA MET A 85 -8.53 -3.63 21.29
C MET A 85 -8.27 -5.10 20.98
N GLU A 86 -7.00 -5.52 20.98
CA GLU A 86 -6.61 -6.93 20.87
C GLU A 86 -6.21 -7.44 22.26
N ILE A 87 -6.64 -8.65 22.61
CA ILE A 87 -6.16 -9.37 23.80
C ILE A 87 -5.05 -10.30 23.32
N ASP A 88 -3.84 -10.13 23.83
CA ASP A 88 -2.73 -10.99 23.46
C ASP A 88 -2.81 -12.37 24.13
N ALA A 89 -1.95 -13.30 23.71
CA ALA A 89 -1.96 -14.69 24.22
C ALA A 89 -1.72 -14.80 25.75
N LYS A 90 -1.34 -13.72 26.43
CA LYS A 90 -1.14 -13.64 27.88
C LYS A 90 -2.33 -13.00 28.61
N GLY A 91 -3.34 -12.54 27.87
CA GLY A 91 -4.50 -11.85 28.42
C GLY A 91 -4.33 -10.34 28.56
N ASP A 92 -3.21 -9.78 28.09
CA ASP A 92 -2.97 -8.34 28.16
C ASP A 92 -3.70 -7.61 27.04
N VAL A 93 -4.40 -6.54 27.40
CA VAL A 93 -5.08 -5.66 26.44
C VAL A 93 -4.05 -4.78 25.72
N LYS A 94 -3.93 -4.95 24.41
CA LYS A 94 -3.11 -4.10 23.54
C LYS A 94 -4.01 -3.33 22.58
N PHE A 95 -3.84 -2.02 22.58
CA PHE A 95 -4.42 -1.16 21.55
C PHE A 95 -3.50 -1.18 20.34
N LYS A 96 -4.01 -1.66 19.22
CA LYS A 96 -3.30 -1.68 17.94
C LYS A 96 -4.01 -0.74 16.99
N ALA A 97 -3.30 0.27 16.53
CA ALA A 97 -3.78 1.15 15.48
C ALA A 97 -3.84 0.33 14.19
N ASN A 98 -5.03 -0.12 13.80
CA ASN A 98 -5.28 -0.82 12.55
C ASN A 98 -5.88 0.18 11.56
N VAL A 99 -5.51 0.08 10.29
CA VAL A 99 -6.16 0.91 9.28
C VAL A 99 -7.48 0.27 8.92
N ARG A 100 -8.56 0.93 9.33
CA ARG A 100 -9.92 0.42 9.11
C ARG A 100 -10.52 0.90 7.80
N ARG A 101 -10.24 2.15 7.39
CA ARG A 101 -10.91 2.79 6.26
C ARG A 101 -10.00 3.75 5.50
N PHE A 102 -10.25 3.87 4.19
CA PHE A 102 -9.68 4.94 3.38
C PHE A 102 -10.50 6.21 3.60
N LYS A 103 -9.85 7.29 4.04
CA LYS A 103 -10.51 8.58 4.31
C LYS A 103 -10.99 9.23 3.01
N ASN A 104 -10.10 9.24 2.00
CA ASN A 104 -10.31 9.85 0.70
C ASN A 104 -10.19 8.81 -0.41
N ASN A 105 -11.07 7.78 -0.39
CA ASN A 105 -10.96 6.67 -1.33
C ASN A 105 -10.97 7.13 -2.80
N SER A 106 -11.80 8.11 -3.17
CA SER A 106 -11.84 8.59 -4.56
C SER A 106 -10.50 9.17 -5.02
N LEU A 107 -9.93 10.11 -4.26
CA LEU A 107 -8.62 10.70 -4.56
C LEU A 107 -7.51 9.65 -4.54
N PHE A 108 -7.59 8.71 -3.60
CA PHE A 108 -6.64 7.61 -3.51
C PHE A 108 -6.69 6.70 -4.73
N GLN A 109 -7.88 6.28 -5.16
CA GLN A 109 -8.06 5.48 -6.37
C GLN A 109 -7.61 6.23 -7.62
N GLN A 110 -7.85 7.54 -7.69
CA GLN A 110 -7.34 8.37 -8.78
C GLN A 110 -5.81 8.31 -8.83
N LEU A 111 -5.11 8.54 -7.71
CA LEU A 111 -3.66 8.43 -7.63
C LEU A 111 -3.17 7.04 -8.04
N LEU A 112 -3.81 5.97 -7.57
CA LEU A 112 -3.42 4.60 -7.95
C LEU A 112 -3.61 4.36 -9.45
N SER A 113 -4.73 4.80 -10.02
CA SER A 113 -5.06 4.61 -11.44
C SER A 113 -4.10 5.33 -12.40
N GLU A 114 -3.39 6.36 -11.93
CA GLU A 114 -2.34 7.03 -12.70
C GLU A 114 -1.12 6.12 -12.95
N PHE A 115 -0.84 5.18 -12.05
CA PHE A 115 0.41 4.38 -12.07
C PHE A 115 0.21 2.87 -12.09
N ILE A 116 -0.99 2.39 -11.81
CA ILE A 116 -1.28 0.98 -11.60
C ILE A 116 -2.43 0.59 -12.50
N ASP A 117 -2.14 -0.31 -13.43
CA ASP A 117 -3.15 -1.00 -14.23
C ASP A 117 -3.48 -2.34 -13.54
N ILE A 118 -4.73 -2.50 -13.12
CA ILE A 118 -5.22 -3.73 -12.49
C ILE A 118 -6.12 -4.43 -13.51
N LYS A 119 -5.74 -5.63 -13.93
CA LYS A 119 -6.57 -6.49 -14.80
C LYS A 119 -7.22 -7.60 -14.01
N GLY A 120 -8.54 -7.65 -14.08
CA GLY A 120 -9.39 -8.63 -13.40
C GLY A 120 -9.89 -9.74 -14.32
N GLU A 121 -10.94 -10.41 -13.85
CA GLU A 121 -11.66 -11.44 -14.61
C GLU A 121 -12.33 -10.88 -15.86
N GLU A 122 -13.02 -9.76 -15.66
CA GLU A 122 -13.83 -9.09 -16.67
C GLU A 122 -12.97 -8.61 -17.86
N ASP A 123 -11.70 -8.28 -17.62
CA ASP A 123 -10.77 -7.82 -18.65
C ASP A 123 -10.21 -8.96 -19.53
N ASN A 124 -10.37 -10.22 -19.12
CA ASN A 124 -9.79 -11.38 -19.79
C ASN A 124 -10.82 -12.51 -19.98
N PRO A 125 -11.90 -12.27 -20.76
CA PRO A 125 -13.01 -13.22 -20.90
C PRO A 125 -12.61 -14.52 -21.60
N GLU A 126 -11.57 -14.49 -22.42
CA GLU A 126 -11.07 -15.66 -23.17
C GLU A 126 -10.15 -16.56 -22.33
N LEU A 127 -9.73 -16.10 -21.14
CA LEU A 127 -8.85 -16.86 -20.27
C LEU A 127 -9.60 -18.05 -19.66
N ILE A 128 -9.25 -19.26 -20.08
CA ILE A 128 -9.81 -20.50 -19.52
C ILE A 128 -9.33 -20.65 -18.07
N ARG A 129 -10.27 -20.64 -17.13
CA ARG A 129 -10.01 -20.71 -15.69
C ARG A 129 -10.44 -22.05 -15.11
N PRO A 130 -9.77 -22.57 -14.06
CA PRO A 130 -10.28 -23.69 -13.29
C PRO A 130 -11.63 -23.34 -12.63
N ASN A 131 -12.49 -24.34 -12.45
CA ASN A 131 -13.76 -24.17 -11.74
C ASN A 131 -13.49 -23.79 -10.27
N LYS A 132 -13.97 -22.61 -9.86
CA LYS A 132 -13.88 -22.14 -8.48
C LYS A 132 -14.84 -22.95 -7.59
N ILE A 133 -14.28 -23.74 -6.66
CA ILE A 133 -15.06 -24.50 -5.68
C ILE A 133 -15.05 -23.71 -4.35
N ASN A 134 -16.11 -22.95 -4.09
CA ASN A 134 -16.30 -22.29 -2.79
C ASN A 134 -16.83 -23.32 -1.78
N LYS A 135 -16.01 -23.70 -0.80
CA LYS A 135 -16.47 -24.46 0.38
C LYS A 135 -16.73 -23.48 1.51
N GLU A 136 -17.99 -23.20 1.81
CA GLU A 136 -18.36 -22.55 3.06
C GLU A 136 -18.19 -23.57 4.19
N TYR A 137 -17.15 -23.42 4.99
CA TYR A 137 -17.05 -24.10 6.27
C TYR A 137 -17.97 -23.35 7.23
N LYS A 138 -19.17 -23.91 7.48
CA LYS A 138 -19.97 -23.49 8.63
C LYS A 138 -19.26 -24.01 9.88
N ILE A 139 -18.72 -23.08 10.68
CA ILE A 139 -18.29 -23.34 12.05
C ILE A 139 -19.52 -23.35 12.95
#